data_AF-A0A9P1VZ35-F1
#
_entry.id   AF-A0A9P1VZ35-F1
#
_cell.length_a   1.000
_cell.length_b   1.000
_cell.length_c   1.000
_cell.angle_alpha   90.00
_cell.angle_beta   90.00
_cell.angle_gamma   90.00
#
_symmetry.space_group_name_H-M   'P 1'
#
loop_
_entity.id
_entity.type
_entity.pdbx_description
1 polymer ?
#
loop_
_entity_poly.entity_id
_entity_poly.type
_entity_poly.pdbx_seq_one_letter_code
_entity_poly.pdbx_strand_id
1 'polypeptide(L)'
;MMAISKTDIDCYLQTYVVIDPVSNGWQWGIDENGVGGALHHGRVEMVEGENGYFGLRGATHPTEKEAMAAALGYLWKCRQDLVAIARNDAIEAEKYRAKA
;
A
#
# COMPACT_ATOMS: atom_id res chain seq x y z
N MET A 1 0.28 -26.81 -7.50
CA MET A 1 0.67 -25.41 -7.25
C MET A 1 -0.47 -24.79 -6.46
N MET A 2 -0.28 -24.44 -5.18
CA MET A 2 -1.33 -23.72 -4.43
C MET A 2 -1.56 -22.37 -5.11
N ALA A 3 -2.82 -22.03 -5.35
CA ALA A 3 -3.18 -20.78 -6.00
C ALA A 3 -3.03 -19.64 -4.99
N ILE A 4 -2.16 -18.68 -5.29
CA ILE A 4 -1.96 -17.50 -4.44
C ILE A 4 -3.19 -16.59 -4.54
N SER A 5 -3.81 -16.31 -3.41
CA SER A 5 -5.01 -15.48 -3.34
C SER A 5 -4.66 -13.99 -3.41
N LYS A 6 -5.67 -13.16 -3.67
CA LYS A 6 -5.50 -11.70 -3.63
C LYS A 6 -5.03 -11.24 -2.24
N THR A 7 -5.58 -11.83 -1.17
CA THR A 7 -5.24 -11.46 0.21
C THR A 7 -3.78 -11.79 0.54
N ASP A 8 -3.24 -12.88 0.00
CA ASP A 8 -1.82 -13.24 0.18
C ASP A 8 -0.89 -12.18 -0.43
N ILE A 9 -1.31 -11.58 -1.55
CA ILE A 9 -0.57 -10.48 -2.20
C ILE A 9 -0.77 -9.19 -1.39
N ASP A 10 -1.99 -8.91 -0.92
CA ASP A 10 -2.30 -7.74 -0.09
C ASP A 10 -1.43 -7.69 1.18
N CYS A 11 -1.07 -8.85 1.75
CA CYS A 11 -0.17 -8.95 2.91
C CYS A 11 1.19 -8.28 2.70
N TYR A 12 1.73 -8.31 1.47
CA TYR A 12 2.99 -7.66 1.11
C TYR A 12 2.72 -6.27 0.53
N LEU A 13 1.67 -6.11 -0.26
CA LEU A 13 1.32 -4.86 -0.93
C LEU A 13 0.98 -3.74 0.07
N GLN A 14 0.40 -4.07 1.23
CA GLN A 14 0.09 -3.08 2.28
C GLN A 14 1.32 -2.32 2.80
N THR A 15 2.54 -2.87 2.63
CA THR A 15 3.77 -2.19 3.04
C THR A 15 4.10 -0.96 2.17
N TYR A 16 3.52 -0.88 0.97
CA TYR A 16 3.60 0.28 0.09
C TYR A 16 2.54 1.34 0.39
N VAL A 17 1.70 1.14 1.42
CA VAL A 17 0.69 2.10 1.83
C VAL A 17 1.16 2.80 3.10
N VAL A 18 1.04 4.13 3.12
CA VAL A 18 1.13 4.92 4.35
C VAL A 18 -0.27 5.37 4.75
N ILE A 19 -0.62 5.25 6.03
CA ILE A 19 -1.88 5.77 6.57
C ILE A 19 -1.54 6.79 7.66
N ASP A 20 -1.87 8.05 7.41
CA ASP A 20 -1.58 9.17 8.30
C ASP A 20 -2.86 9.60 9.05
N PRO A 21 -2.84 9.70 10.39
CA PRO A 21 -3.95 10.21 11.16
C PRO A 21 -4.08 11.73 10.97
N VAL A 22 -5.27 12.17 10.58
CA VAL A 22 -5.63 13.59 10.46
C VAL A 22 -6.81 13.92 11.39
N SER A 23 -7.06 15.20 11.63
CA SER A 23 -8.08 15.63 12.61
C SER A 23 -9.49 15.12 12.32
N ASN A 24 -9.80 14.82 11.06
CA ASN A 24 -11.10 14.35 10.58
C ASN A 24 -11.12 12.88 10.12
N GLY A 25 -10.05 12.11 10.38
CA GLY A 25 -10.00 10.68 10.04
C GLY A 25 -8.61 10.20 9.66
N TRP A 26 -8.55 9.38 8.62
CA TRP A 26 -7.34 8.69 8.18
C TRP A 26 -7.11 8.94 6.70
N GLN A 27 -5.95 9.50 6.36
CA GLN A 27 -5.58 9.78 4.99
C GLN A 27 -4.57 8.74 4.51
N TRP A 28 -4.81 8.14 3.34
CA TRP A 28 -3.87 7.18 2.77
C TRP A 28 -2.94 7.85 1.74
N GLY A 29 -1.74 7.29 1.62
CA GLY A 29 -0.75 7.63 0.60
C GLY A 29 0.05 6.41 0.19
N ILE A 30 1.01 6.60 -0.70
CA ILE A 30 1.87 5.52 -1.21
C ILE A 30 3.30 5.77 -0.74
N ASP A 31 3.96 4.73 -0.24
CA ASP A 31 5.40 4.71 0.02
C ASP A 31 6.08 3.91 -1.08
N GLU A 32 6.89 4.59 -1.89
CA GLU A 32 7.55 3.95 -3.03
C GLU A 32 8.64 2.96 -2.61
N ASN A 33 9.12 3.04 -1.37
CA ASN A 33 10.12 2.12 -0.84
C ASN A 33 9.49 0.88 -0.16
N GLY A 34 8.17 0.81 0.02
CA GLY A 34 7.51 -0.34 0.61
C GLY A 34 7.80 -0.56 2.09
N VAL A 35 7.96 0.52 2.87
CA VAL A 35 8.26 0.46 4.31
C VAL A 35 7.25 1.21 5.17
N GLY A 36 6.04 1.42 4.66
CA GLY A 36 4.92 2.00 5.38
C GLY A 36 5.11 3.45 5.79
N GLY A 37 5.93 4.22 5.07
CA GLY A 37 6.20 5.63 5.41
C GLY A 37 7.14 5.81 6.61
N ALA A 38 8.05 4.86 6.83
CA ALA A 38 9.06 4.97 7.87
C ALA A 38 9.87 6.28 7.76
N LEU A 39 10.16 6.94 8.89
CA LEU A 39 10.75 8.29 8.93
C LEU A 39 12.04 8.46 8.12
N HIS A 40 12.93 7.46 8.13
CA HIS A 40 14.26 7.56 7.52
C HIS A 40 14.41 6.76 6.23
N HIS A 41 13.71 5.63 6.12
CA HIS A 41 13.83 4.71 5.00
C HIS A 41 12.64 4.80 4.04
N GLY A 42 11.58 5.51 4.41
CA GLY A 42 10.42 5.74 3.56
C GLY A 42 10.72 6.77 2.48
N ARG A 43 10.13 6.54 1.31
CA ARG A 43 10.07 7.52 0.23
C ARG A 43 8.60 7.69 -0.13
N VAL A 44 7.90 8.45 0.71
CA VAL A 44 6.47 8.72 0.55
C VAL A 44 6.23 9.55 -0.70
N GLU A 45 5.37 9.05 -1.59
CA GLU A 45 4.90 9.74 -2.77
C GLU A 45 3.96 10.88 -2.34
N MET A 46 4.47 12.10 -2.38
CA MET A 46 3.69 13.31 -2.20
C MET A 46 3.17 13.77 -3.55
N VAL A 47 1.90 14.18 -3.60
CA VAL A 47 1.26 14.66 -4.83
C VAL A 47 0.89 16.12 -4.75
N GLU A 48 1.04 16.81 -5.87
CA GLU A 48 0.48 18.15 -6.07
C GLU A 48 -0.96 18.01 -6.57
N GLY A 49 -1.89 18.66 -5.88
CA GLY A 49 -3.29 18.76 -6.25
C GLY A 49 -3.67 20.18 -6.66
N GLU A 50 -4.96 20.43 -6.79
CA GLU A 50 -5.47 21.77 -7.09
C GLU A 50 -5.24 22.75 -5.93
N ASN A 51 -5.17 24.05 -6.24
CA ASN A 51 -5.12 25.14 -5.27
C ASN A 51 -3.98 25.05 -4.23
N GLY A 52 -2.82 24.54 -4.64
CA GLY A 52 -1.64 24.46 -3.77
C GLY A 52 -1.66 23.29 -2.77
N TYR A 53 -2.54 22.31 -2.98
CA TYR A 53 -2.50 21.07 -2.21
C TYR A 53 -1.19 20.32 -2.47
N PHE A 54 -0.42 20.05 -1.42
CA PHE A 54 0.74 19.17 -1.46
C PHE A 54 0.70 18.22 -0.27
N GLY A 55 0.40 16.95 -0.52
CA GLY A 55 0.06 16.00 0.53
C GLY A 55 0.03 14.56 0.03
N LEU A 56 -0.52 13.68 0.86
CA LEU A 56 -0.81 12.31 0.45
C LEU A 56 -1.91 12.30 -0.63
N ARG A 57 -1.85 11.31 -1.52
CA ARG A 57 -2.79 11.18 -2.65
C ARG A 57 -4.23 10.94 -2.24
N GLY A 58 -4.44 10.20 -1.15
CA GLY A 58 -5.73 9.64 -0.80
C GLY A 58 -6.71 10.65 -0.22
N ALA A 59 -7.99 10.35 -0.39
CA ALA A 59 -9.04 11.01 0.37
C ALA A 59 -8.93 10.65 1.87
N THR A 60 -9.48 11.51 2.73
CA THR A 60 -9.66 11.17 4.14
C THR A 60 -10.86 10.23 4.31
N HIS A 61 -10.64 9.12 4.99
CA HIS A 61 -11.67 8.14 5.35
C HIS A 61 -11.95 8.17 6.87
N PRO A 62 -13.17 7.78 7.30
CA PRO A 62 -13.54 7.79 8.72
C PRO A 62 -12.80 6.72 9.54
N THR A 63 -12.37 5.62 8.91
CA THR A 63 -11.63 4.54 9.58
C THR A 63 -10.37 4.18 8.81
N GLU A 64 -9.34 3.77 9.55
CA GLU A 64 -8.08 3.27 8.99
C GLU A 64 -8.31 2.08 8.05
N LYS A 65 -9.25 1.19 8.40
CA LYS A 65 -9.62 0.02 7.58
C LYS A 65 -10.16 0.42 6.21
N GLU A 66 -11.00 1.45 6.15
CA GLU A 66 -11.51 1.97 4.87
C GLU A 66 -10.42 2.68 4.07
N ALA A 67 -9.55 3.46 4.72
CA ALA A 67 -8.41 4.09 4.08
C ALA A 67 -7.47 3.06 3.43
N MET A 68 -7.12 2.00 4.17
CA MET A 68 -6.28 0.90 3.67
C MET A 68 -6.95 0.17 2.51
N ALA A 69 -8.25 -0.14 2.61
CA ALA A 69 -8.98 -0.79 1.53
C ALA A 69 -9.02 0.06 0.25
N ALA A 70 -9.21 1.37 0.38
CA ALA A 70 -9.15 2.32 -0.73
C ALA A 70 -7.76 2.39 -1.36
N ALA A 71 -6.70 2.45 -0.54
CA ALA A 71 -5.31 2.46 -0.99
C ALA A 71 -4.93 1.18 -1.76
N LEU A 72 -5.26 0.01 -1.21
CA LEU A 72 -5.05 -1.27 -1.90
C LEU A 72 -5.85 -1.31 -3.21
N GLY A 73 -7.10 -0.86 -3.21
CA GLY A 73 -7.93 -0.76 -4.41
C GLY A 73 -7.28 0.12 -5.50
N TYR A 74 -6.69 1.25 -5.10
CA TYR A 74 -5.92 2.11 -6.00
C TYR A 74 -4.68 1.40 -6.56
N LEU A 75 -3.86 0.74 -5.72
CA LEU A 75 -2.68 0.01 -6.17
C LEU A 75 -3.04 -1.09 -7.18
N TRP A 76 -4.07 -1.88 -6.87
CA TRP A 76 -4.60 -2.91 -7.78
C TRP A 76 -5.14 -2.38 -9.10
N LYS A 77 -5.58 -1.12 -9.16
CA LYS A 77 -6.10 -0.50 -10.39
C LYS A 77 -5.01 0.22 -11.19
N CYS A 78 -4.03 0.83 -10.51
CA CYS A 78 -3.17 1.85 -11.09
C CYS A 78 -1.67 1.57 -11.01
N ARG A 79 -1.18 0.81 -10.03
CA ARG A 79 0.26 0.59 -9.78
C ARG A 79 0.63 -0.89 -9.87
N GLN A 80 0.50 -1.43 -11.09
CA GLN A 80 0.78 -2.85 -11.37
C GLN A 80 2.25 -3.24 -11.17
N ASP A 81 3.15 -2.26 -11.22
CA ASP A 81 4.56 -2.40 -10.85
C ASP A 81 4.70 -2.89 -9.40
N LEU A 82 4.06 -2.21 -8.45
CA LEU A 82 4.10 -2.58 -7.03
C LEU A 82 3.34 -3.88 -6.76
N VAL A 83 2.20 -4.09 -7.44
CA VAL A 83 1.44 -5.35 -7.37
C VAL A 83 2.29 -6.53 -7.85
N ALA A 84 3.10 -6.36 -8.90
CA ALA A 84 3.98 -7.40 -9.40
C ALA A 84 5.08 -7.75 -8.38
N ILE A 85 5.65 -6.77 -7.67
CA ILE A 85 6.62 -7.00 -6.59
C ILE A 85 5.96 -7.82 -5.47
N ALA A 86 4.82 -7.35 -4.94
CA ALA A 86 4.10 -8.05 -3.88
C ALA A 86 3.64 -9.46 -4.29
N ARG A 87 3.32 -9.66 -5.58
CA ARG A 87 2.97 -10.98 -6.12
C ARG A 87 4.17 -11.94 -6.11
N ASN A 88 5.35 -11.46 -6.47
CA ASN A 88 6.57 -12.26 -6.40
C ASN A 88 6.89 -12.63 -4.94
N ASP A 89 6.75 -11.68 -4.02
CA ASP A 89 6.98 -11.93 -2.59
C ASP A 89 6.03 -13.01 -2.04
N ALA A 90 4.74 -12.94 -2.40
CA ALA A 90 3.77 -13.96 -2.03
C ALA A 90 4.14 -15.35 -2.61
N ILE A 91 4.61 -15.40 -3.86
CA ILE A 91 5.07 -16.64 -4.52
C ILE A 91 6.26 -17.23 -3.78
N GLU A 92 7.26 -16.42 -3.42
CA GLU A 92 8.43 -16.91 -2.71
C GLU A 92 8.09 -17.34 -1.28
N ALA A 93 7.18 -16.62 -0.60
CA ALA A 93 6.70 -17.03 0.71
C ALA A 93 5.99 -18.38 0.68
N GLU A 94 5.18 -18.64 -0.34
CA GLU A 94 4.50 -19.94 -0.48
C GLU A 94 5.48 -21.07 -0.80
N LYS A 95 6.46 -20.82 -1.68
CA LYS A 95 7.56 -21.77 -1.94
C LYS A 95 8.35 -22.06 -0.66
N TYR A 96 8.59 -21.05 0.16
CA TYR A 96 9.28 -21.18 1.44
C TYR A 96 8.48 -22.07 2.41
N ARG A 97 7.17 -21.85 2.55
CA ARG A 97 6.29 -22.70 3.39
C ARG A 97 6.21 -24.15 2.90
N ALA A 98 6.25 -24.36 1.59
CA ALA A 98 6.26 -25.72 1.02
C ALA A 98 7.60 -26.44 1.22
N LYS A 99 8.68 -25.70 1.49
CA LYS A 99 10.04 -26.23 1.67
C LYS A 99 10.38 -26.52 3.13
N ALA A 100 9.91 -25.68 4.06
CA ALA A 100 10.16 -25.80 5.50
C ALA A 100 9.29 -26.89 6.14
#